data_AF-X7EA90-F1
#
_entry.id   AF-X7EA90-F1
#
_cell.length_a   1.000
_cell.length_b   1.000
_cell.length_c   1.000
_cell.angle_alpha   90.00
_cell.angle_beta   90.00
_cell.angle_gamma   90.00
#
_symmetry.space_group_name_H-M   'P 1'
#
loop_
_entity.id
_entity.type
_entity.pdbx_description
1 polymer ?
#
loop_
_entity_poly.entity_id
_entity_poly.type
_entity_poly.pdbx_seq_one_letter_code
_entity_poly.pdbx_strand_id
1 'polypeptide(L)'
;MVGQDNSAIDHLVIVAGVSCTGKTTLLRQLKGRTPPLLPGPFADLDLPAFEMLNAMDAGGATPLPSNCLLHYDLFRPMTFYGALYFEADPVLDRLASARHRSVLTLWEDPGTLFARSLARRRYLWRKVLTPSSLIRFGTNLGSYRGAKARRERMHPWLSDPGGLWSHYTRWFEFLDAAGVEAHWCGRTSNGLADAVPVKAPPSEPFWSA
;
A
#
# COMPACT_ATOMS: atom_id res chain seq x y z
N MET A 1 -38.17 1.45 -13.22
CA MET A 1 -37.03 0.57 -12.90
C MET A 1 -36.28 1.21 -11.75
N VAL A 2 -36.44 0.65 -10.55
CA VAL A 2 -35.80 1.15 -9.32
C VAL A 2 -34.33 0.73 -9.39
N GLY A 3 -33.43 1.70 -9.52
CA GLY A 3 -31.99 1.47 -9.43
C GLY A 3 -31.68 0.97 -8.03
N GLN A 4 -31.22 -0.28 -7.92
CA GLN A 4 -30.59 -0.73 -6.70
C GLN A 4 -29.28 0.05 -6.56
N ASP A 5 -29.25 1.02 -5.66
CA ASP A 5 -28.02 1.61 -5.14
C ASP A 5 -27.19 0.49 -4.52
N ASN A 6 -26.31 -0.08 -5.35
CA ASN A 6 -25.50 -1.25 -5.03
C ASN A 6 -24.13 -0.85 -4.46
N SER A 7 -24.03 0.33 -3.82
CA SER A 7 -22.82 0.72 -3.10
C SER A 7 -22.80 0.02 -1.75
N ALA A 8 -22.29 -1.21 -1.72
CA ALA A 8 -22.15 -1.99 -0.49
C ALA A 8 -21.08 -1.42 0.48
N ILE A 9 -20.27 -0.45 0.02
CA ILE A 9 -19.16 0.12 0.79
C ILE A 9 -19.45 1.61 1.00
N ASP A 10 -19.63 2.00 2.25
CA ASP A 10 -19.78 3.40 2.62
C ASP A 10 -18.44 4.12 2.50
N HIS A 11 -17.40 3.64 3.20
CA HIS A 11 -16.07 4.24 3.18
C HIS A 11 -14.98 3.24 2.79
N LEU A 12 -14.22 3.54 1.73
CA LEU A 12 -13.02 2.81 1.34
C LEU A 12 -11.79 3.70 1.49
N VAL A 13 -10.90 3.30 2.41
CA VAL A 13 -9.59 3.93 2.61
C VAL A 13 -8.51 3.01 2.08
N ILE A 14 -7.72 3.47 1.10
CA ILE A 14 -6.57 2.73 0.59
C ILE A 14 -5.28 3.32 1.14
N VAL A 15 -4.48 2.49 1.81
CA VAL A 15 -3.09 2.81 2.17
C VAL A 15 -2.17 2.14 1.16
N ALA A 16 -1.67 2.92 0.22
CA ALA A 16 -0.88 2.48 -0.92
C ALA A 16 0.60 2.87 -0.81
N GLY A 17 1.43 2.30 -1.67
CA GLY A 17 2.86 2.57 -1.75
C GLY A 17 3.64 1.32 -2.15
N VAL A 18 4.90 1.46 -2.54
CA VAL A 18 5.72 0.29 -2.85
C VAL A 18 6.11 -0.50 -1.60
N SER A 19 6.62 -1.72 -1.78
CA SER A 19 7.13 -2.49 -0.64
C SER A 19 8.26 -1.76 0.08
N CYS A 20 8.30 -1.90 1.40
CA CYS A 20 9.24 -1.23 2.32
C CYS A 20 9.03 0.28 2.55
N THR A 21 7.97 0.89 2.01
CA THR A 21 7.61 2.28 2.37
C THR A 21 7.15 2.41 3.82
N GLY A 22 6.69 1.34 4.47
CA GLY A 22 6.27 1.40 5.88
C GLY A 22 4.77 1.23 6.12
N LYS A 23 3.98 0.92 5.08
CA LYS A 23 2.52 0.68 5.18
C LYS A 23 2.13 -0.24 6.34
N THR A 24 2.76 -1.41 6.47
CA THR A 24 2.48 -2.35 7.56
C THR A 24 2.80 -1.79 8.95
N THR A 25 3.76 -0.87 9.06
CA THR A 25 4.05 -0.18 10.32
C THR A 25 2.97 0.85 10.61
N LEU A 26 2.61 1.68 9.62
CA LEU A 26 1.53 2.65 9.72
C LEU A 26 0.21 1.99 10.14
N LEU A 27 -0.21 0.94 9.44
CA LEU A 27 -1.45 0.22 9.71
C LEU A 27 -1.50 -0.36 11.13
N ARG A 28 -0.35 -0.79 11.67
CA ARG A 28 -0.25 -1.23 13.07
C ARG A 28 -0.37 -0.07 14.06
N GLN A 29 0.20 1.09 13.74
CA GLN A 29 0.08 2.29 14.57
C GLN A 29 -1.37 2.81 14.58
N LEU A 30 -2.05 2.77 13.44
CA LEU A 30 -3.48 3.12 13.31
C LEU A 30 -4.40 2.28 14.21
N LYS A 31 -4.04 1.01 14.44
CA LYS A 31 -4.74 0.11 15.38
C LYS A 31 -4.20 0.16 16.81
N GLY A 32 -3.15 0.93 17.05
CA GLY A 32 -2.49 1.05 18.34
C GLY A 32 -3.17 2.08 19.27
N ARG A 33 -2.67 2.17 20.50
CA ARG A 33 -3.15 3.15 21.50
C ARG A 33 -2.73 4.59 21.20
N THR A 34 -1.75 4.77 20.31
CA THR A 34 -1.20 6.08 19.96
C THR A 34 -1.17 6.17 18.43
N PRO A 35 -2.33 6.45 17.80
CA PRO A 35 -2.39 6.59 16.36
C PRO A 35 -1.49 7.75 15.92
N PRO A 36 -0.82 7.64 14.75
CA PRO A 36 -0.06 8.73 14.21
C PRO A 36 -1.01 9.88 13.84
N LEU A 37 -0.49 11.10 13.82
CA LEU A 37 -1.21 12.22 13.23
C LEU A 37 -1.39 11.93 11.74
N LEU A 38 -2.64 11.97 11.28
CA LEU A 38 -3.00 11.75 9.89
C LEU A 38 -3.39 13.07 9.23
N PRO A 39 -3.16 13.19 7.92
CA PRO A 39 -3.46 14.42 7.22
C PRO A 39 -4.95 14.58 6.91
N GLY A 40 -5.42 15.82 6.89
CA GLY A 40 -6.70 16.24 6.33
C GLY A 40 -7.87 15.29 6.63
N PRO A 41 -8.56 14.74 5.61
CA PRO A 41 -9.79 13.96 5.79
C PRO A 41 -9.57 12.64 6.53
N PHE A 42 -8.33 12.18 6.74
CA PHE A 42 -8.05 10.98 7.51
C PHE A 42 -8.04 11.24 9.02
N ALA A 43 -7.87 12.48 9.45
CA ALA A 43 -7.84 12.84 10.88
C ALA A 43 -9.20 12.64 11.56
N ASP A 44 -10.29 12.82 10.82
CA ASP A 44 -11.66 12.72 11.32
C ASP A 44 -12.25 11.31 11.22
N LEU A 45 -11.51 10.36 10.62
CA LEU A 45 -11.95 8.98 10.46
C LEU A 45 -11.61 8.15 11.70
N ASP A 46 -12.58 7.40 12.22
CA ASP A 46 -12.35 6.35 13.22
C ASP A 46 -11.74 5.10 12.54
N LEU A 47 -10.51 5.21 12.03
CA LEU A 47 -9.78 4.12 11.39
C LEU A 47 -9.61 2.86 12.28
N PRO A 48 -9.55 2.95 13.62
CA PRO A 48 -9.69 1.79 14.49
C PRO A 48 -10.96 0.95 14.25
N ALA A 49 -12.09 1.56 13.86
CA ALA A 49 -13.33 0.85 13.54
C ALA A 49 -13.37 0.23 12.12
N PHE A 50 -12.47 0.64 11.23
CA PHE A 50 -12.42 0.11 9.86
C PHE A 50 -11.90 -1.33 9.84
N GLU A 51 -12.50 -2.22 9.07
CA GLU A 51 -11.97 -3.56 8.88
C GLU A 51 -10.78 -3.52 7.92
N MET A 52 -9.65 -4.08 8.34
CA MET A 52 -8.41 -4.02 7.58
C MET A 52 -8.28 -5.24 6.67
N LEU A 53 -8.10 -4.99 5.38
CA LEU A 53 -7.88 -6.03 4.38
C LEU A 53 -6.55 -5.84 3.69
N ASN A 54 -5.82 -6.94 3.51
CA ASN A 54 -4.61 -6.94 2.71
C ASN A 54 -4.95 -7.28 1.27
N ALA A 55 -4.75 -6.35 0.35
CA ALA A 55 -5.05 -6.58 -1.07
C ALA A 55 -4.35 -7.85 -1.56
N MET A 56 -3.10 -8.09 -1.13
CA MET A 56 -2.32 -9.29 -1.48
C MET A 56 -3.01 -10.62 -1.16
N ASP A 57 -3.89 -10.64 -0.15
CA ASP A 57 -4.62 -11.82 0.30
C ASP A 57 -6.09 -11.80 -0.16
N ALA A 58 -6.59 -10.62 -0.56
CA ALA A 58 -7.93 -10.45 -1.10
C ALA A 58 -7.98 -10.81 -2.59
N GLY A 59 -8.93 -11.69 -2.94
CA GLY A 59 -9.33 -11.90 -4.33
C GLY A 59 -10.44 -10.92 -4.72
N GLY A 60 -10.72 -10.82 -6.02
CA GLY A 60 -11.81 -9.98 -6.52
C GLY A 60 -13.19 -10.39 -6.01
N ALA A 61 -13.39 -11.63 -5.55
CA ALA A 61 -14.70 -12.15 -5.15
C ALA A 61 -15.06 -11.94 -3.67
N THR A 62 -14.13 -11.49 -2.83
CA THR A 62 -14.38 -11.32 -1.40
C THR A 62 -15.28 -10.10 -1.17
N PRO A 63 -16.43 -10.24 -0.48
CA PRO A 63 -17.24 -9.10 -0.08
C PRO A 63 -16.43 -8.14 0.78
N LEU A 64 -16.51 -6.85 0.49
CA LEU A 64 -15.87 -5.84 1.31
C LEU A 64 -16.83 -5.35 2.40
N PRO A 65 -16.32 -5.05 3.60
CA PRO A 65 -17.10 -4.46 4.68
C PRO A 65 -17.48 -3.02 4.33
N SER A 66 -18.52 -2.51 4.99
CA SER A 66 -19.02 -1.13 4.77
C SER A 66 -17.93 -0.07 4.96
N ASN A 67 -17.05 -0.26 5.95
CA ASN A 67 -15.91 0.61 6.23
C ASN A 67 -14.62 -0.21 6.13
N CYS A 68 -13.88 -0.03 5.03
CA CYS A 68 -12.74 -0.87 4.70
C CYS A 68 -11.44 -0.07 4.64
N LEU A 69 -10.41 -0.57 5.32
CA LEU A 69 -9.04 -0.07 5.24
C LEU A 69 -8.19 -1.07 4.43
N LEU A 70 -7.97 -0.76 3.15
CA LEU A 70 -7.26 -1.61 2.22
C LEU A 70 -5.75 -1.31 2.21
N HIS A 71 -4.95 -2.33 2.52
CA HIS A 71 -3.50 -2.30 2.38
C HIS A 71 -3.10 -2.71 0.96
N TYR A 72 -2.62 -1.76 0.17
CA TYR A 72 -2.30 -1.98 -1.25
C TYR A 72 -0.79 -1.83 -1.51
N ASP A 73 -0.19 -2.81 -2.19
CA ASP A 73 1.21 -2.73 -2.63
C ASP A 73 1.23 -2.40 -4.13
N LEU A 74 1.89 -1.32 -4.53
CA LEU A 74 1.91 -0.87 -5.93
C LEU A 74 2.58 -1.87 -6.89
N PHE A 75 3.35 -2.84 -6.37
CA PHE A 75 3.88 -3.95 -7.17
C PHE A 75 2.92 -5.12 -7.34
N ARG A 76 1.70 -5.03 -6.80
CA ARG A 76 0.68 -6.08 -6.88
C ARG A 76 0.34 -6.43 -8.34
N PRO A 77 0.03 -5.46 -9.25
CA PRO A 77 -0.34 -5.83 -10.61
C PRO A 77 0.78 -6.58 -11.33
N MET A 78 2.02 -6.14 -11.18
CA MET A 78 3.18 -6.84 -11.74
C MET A 78 3.36 -8.25 -11.14
N THR A 79 3.05 -8.41 -9.85
CA THR A 79 3.17 -9.70 -9.16
C THR A 79 2.16 -10.74 -9.64
N PHE A 80 0.92 -10.33 -9.96
CA PHE A 80 -0.16 -11.25 -10.31
C PHE A 80 -0.51 -11.27 -11.81
N TYR A 81 -0.28 -10.17 -12.52
CA TYR A 81 -0.66 -9.98 -13.93
C TYR A 81 0.52 -9.71 -14.86
N GLY A 82 1.74 -9.65 -14.33
CA GLY A 82 2.98 -9.50 -15.12
C GLY A 82 3.21 -8.10 -15.69
N ALA A 83 2.31 -7.14 -15.44
CA ALA A 83 2.41 -5.77 -15.93
C ALA A 83 1.78 -4.75 -14.95
N LEU A 84 2.05 -3.47 -15.17
CA LEU A 84 1.53 -2.35 -14.35
C LEU A 84 0.24 -1.79 -14.94
N TYR A 85 -0.81 -2.60 -14.86
CA TYR A 85 -2.16 -2.21 -15.23
C TYR A 85 -3.00 -2.25 -13.96
N PHE A 86 -3.19 -1.08 -13.34
CA PHE A 86 -3.97 -0.95 -12.10
C PHE A 86 -5.46 -1.17 -12.37
N GLU A 87 -5.91 -0.79 -13.56
CA GLU A 87 -7.26 -0.97 -14.10
C GLU A 87 -7.64 -2.45 -14.26
N ALA A 88 -6.64 -3.34 -14.31
CA ALA A 88 -6.87 -4.77 -14.42
C ALA A 88 -6.88 -5.49 -13.07
N ASP A 89 -6.67 -4.78 -11.94
CA ASP A 89 -6.67 -5.37 -10.61
C ASP A 89 -8.09 -5.41 -10.03
N PRO A 90 -8.71 -6.60 -9.86
CA PRO A 90 -10.09 -6.72 -9.39
C PRO A 90 -10.33 -6.19 -7.98
N VAL A 91 -9.26 -5.99 -7.19
CA VAL A 91 -9.39 -5.35 -5.89
C VAL A 91 -9.60 -3.84 -6.05
N LEU A 92 -9.01 -3.23 -7.08
CA LEU A 92 -9.17 -1.81 -7.37
C LEU A 92 -10.48 -1.49 -8.09
N ASP A 93 -11.08 -2.45 -8.81
CA ASP A 93 -12.44 -2.31 -9.36
C ASP A 93 -13.48 -1.91 -8.29
N ARG A 94 -13.20 -2.25 -7.03
CA ARG A 94 -14.05 -1.92 -5.87
C ARG A 94 -14.09 -0.43 -5.55
N LEU A 95 -13.12 0.36 -6.03
CA LEU A 95 -13.17 1.82 -5.92
C LEU A 95 -14.48 2.38 -6.46
N ALA A 96 -14.96 1.90 -7.61
CA ALA A 96 -16.19 2.40 -8.21
C ALA A 96 -17.46 2.09 -7.38
N SER A 97 -17.39 1.12 -6.46
CA SER A 97 -18.51 0.70 -5.61
C SER A 97 -18.58 1.39 -4.25
N ALA A 98 -17.56 2.19 -3.89
CA ALA A 98 -17.51 2.89 -2.62
C ALA A 98 -18.10 4.29 -2.72
N ARG A 99 -18.95 4.65 -1.76
CA ARG A 99 -19.56 5.99 -1.68
C ARG A 99 -18.51 7.07 -1.38
N HIS A 100 -17.59 6.77 -0.48
CA HIS A 100 -16.47 7.64 -0.11
C HIS A 100 -15.13 6.97 -0.38
N ARG A 101 -14.25 7.65 -1.10
CA ARG A 101 -13.00 7.09 -1.63
C ARG A 101 -11.81 7.96 -1.22
N SER A 102 -11.01 7.43 -0.31
CA SER A 102 -9.84 8.12 0.22
C SER A 102 -8.58 7.28 0.04
N VAL A 103 -7.50 7.88 -0.44
CA VAL A 103 -6.23 7.19 -0.69
C VAL A 103 -5.08 7.93 -0.02
N LEU A 104 -4.32 7.21 0.78
CA LEU A 104 -3.05 7.66 1.34
C LEU A 104 -1.92 6.89 0.66
N THR A 105 -1.18 7.58 -0.22
CA THR A 105 -0.03 7.01 -0.91
C THR A 105 1.25 7.33 -0.15
N LEU A 106 1.92 6.28 0.31
CA LEU A 106 3.21 6.39 0.99
C LEU A 106 4.36 6.30 -0.01
N TRP A 107 5.34 7.18 0.15
CA TRP A 107 6.57 7.16 -0.63
C TRP A 107 7.80 7.28 0.26
N GLU A 108 8.95 6.92 -0.32
CA GLU A 108 10.28 7.05 0.26
C GLU A 108 11.32 7.12 -0.85
N ASP A 109 12.51 7.63 -0.53
CA ASP A 109 13.62 7.61 -1.46
C ASP A 109 14.01 6.18 -1.86
N PRO A 110 14.40 5.95 -3.13
CA PRO A 110 14.85 4.64 -3.61
C PRO A 110 15.95 4.02 -2.73
N GLY A 111 16.93 4.83 -2.31
CA GLY A 111 18.02 4.38 -1.42
C GLY A 111 17.52 3.90 -0.06
N THR A 112 16.54 4.62 0.52
CA THR A 112 15.90 4.24 1.78
C THR A 112 15.10 2.94 1.64
N LEU A 113 14.34 2.80 0.56
CA LEU A 113 13.59 1.57 0.26
C LEU A 113 14.52 0.37 0.09
N PHE A 114 15.64 0.56 -0.62
CA PHE A 114 16.66 -0.47 -0.80
C PHE A 114 17.28 -0.89 0.53
N ALA A 115 17.69 0.07 1.37
CA ALA A 115 18.25 -0.20 2.69
C ALA A 115 17.25 -0.95 3.59
N ARG A 116 15.98 -0.53 3.62
CA ARG A 116 14.91 -1.19 4.39
C ARG A 116 14.64 -2.62 3.88
N SER A 117 14.66 -2.82 2.56
CA SER A 117 14.52 -4.15 1.95
C SER A 117 15.64 -5.11 2.37
N LEU A 118 16.89 -4.64 2.36
CA LEU A 118 18.03 -5.41 2.85
C LEU A 118 17.92 -5.73 4.35
N ALA A 119 17.56 -4.74 5.17
CA ALA A 119 17.38 -4.92 6.60
C ALA A 119 16.30 -5.98 6.92
N ARG A 120 15.15 -5.92 6.21
CA ARG A 120 14.08 -6.91 6.34
C ARG A 120 14.55 -8.31 5.98
N ARG A 121 15.31 -8.49 4.90
CA ARG A 121 15.86 -9.79 4.50
C ARG A 121 16.81 -10.34 5.56
N ARG A 122 17.74 -9.50 6.06
CA ARG A 122 18.68 -9.90 7.12
C ARG A 122 17.96 -10.31 8.40
N TYR A 123 16.87 -9.63 8.75
CA TYR A 123 16.03 -9.98 9.89
C TYR A 123 15.33 -11.33 9.71
N LEU A 124 14.69 -11.55 8.55
CA LEU A 124 14.01 -12.81 8.24
C LEU A 124 14.97 -13.99 8.18
N TRP A 125 16.17 -13.78 7.62
CA TRP A 125 17.23 -14.79 7.63
C TRP A 125 17.63 -15.18 9.06
N ARG A 126 17.85 -14.20 9.94
CA ARG A 126 18.14 -14.45 11.36
C ARG A 126 17.04 -15.26 12.05
N LYS A 127 15.76 -14.99 11.73
CA LYS A 127 14.61 -15.77 12.23
C LYS A 127 14.57 -17.22 11.75
N VAL A 128 15.12 -17.52 10.58
CA VAL A 128 15.24 -18.90 10.09
C VAL A 128 16.31 -19.65 10.89
N LEU A 129 17.39 -18.96 11.26
CA LEU A 129 18.53 -19.54 11.95
C LEU A 129 18.40 -19.65 13.48
N THR A 130 17.34 -19.09 14.09
CA THR A 130 17.23 -19.07 15.56
C THR A 130 16.75 -20.44 16.08
N PRO A 131 17.38 -21.04 17.10
CA PRO A 131 17.04 -22.40 17.57
C PRO A 131 15.60 -22.57 18.09
N SER A 132 15.05 -21.54 18.75
CA SER A 132 13.66 -21.51 19.23
C SER A 132 12.62 -21.50 18.10
N SER A 133 13.05 -21.39 16.85
CA SER A 133 12.20 -21.36 15.66
C SER A 133 12.00 -22.72 15.00
N LEU A 134 12.57 -23.81 15.53
CA LEU A 134 12.41 -25.15 14.94
C LEU A 134 10.92 -25.54 14.79
N ILE A 135 10.07 -25.14 15.74
CA ILE A 135 8.60 -25.34 15.69
C ILE A 135 7.95 -24.55 14.54
N ARG A 136 8.56 -23.44 14.10
CA ARG A 136 8.05 -22.54 13.05
C ARG A 136 8.97 -22.49 11.82
N PHE A 137 9.86 -23.46 11.66
CA PHE A 137 10.93 -23.41 10.67
C PHE A 137 10.37 -23.29 9.24
N GLY A 138 9.35 -24.08 8.91
CA GLY A 138 8.67 -24.02 7.61
C GLY A 138 8.07 -22.64 7.31
N THR A 139 7.36 -22.05 8.26
CA THR A 139 6.76 -20.71 8.11
C THR A 139 7.81 -19.62 7.97
N ASN A 140 8.89 -19.69 8.75
CA ASN A 140 10.00 -18.74 8.67
C ASN A 140 10.76 -18.87 7.34
N LEU A 141 11.02 -20.10 6.90
CA LEU A 141 11.69 -20.37 5.62
C LEU A 141 10.83 -19.90 4.44
N GLY A 142 9.53 -20.16 4.47
CA GLY A 142 8.58 -19.64 3.48
C GLY A 142 8.58 -18.12 3.43
N SER A 143 8.52 -17.46 4.60
CA SER A 143 8.61 -16.00 4.70
C SER A 143 9.92 -15.44 4.14
N TYR A 144 11.05 -16.09 4.41
CA TYR A 144 12.35 -15.71 3.86
C TYR A 144 12.42 -15.89 2.35
N ARG A 145 11.98 -17.04 1.81
CA ARG A 145 11.94 -17.31 0.37
C ARG A 145 11.03 -16.33 -0.36
N GLY A 146 9.84 -16.04 0.18
CA GLY A 146 8.93 -15.04 -0.35
C GLY A 146 9.54 -13.65 -0.37
N ALA A 147 10.22 -13.23 0.71
CA ALA A 147 10.92 -11.95 0.75
C ALA A 147 12.10 -11.88 -0.24
N LYS A 148 12.84 -12.98 -0.42
CA LYS A 148 13.92 -13.08 -1.42
C LYS A 148 13.38 -12.91 -2.84
N ALA A 149 12.36 -13.70 -3.21
CA ALA A 149 11.76 -13.64 -4.54
C ALA A 149 11.11 -12.27 -4.84
N ARG A 150 10.48 -11.65 -3.83
CA ARG A 150 9.94 -10.29 -3.96
C ARG A 150 11.04 -9.26 -4.16
N ARG A 151 12.15 -9.38 -3.42
CA ARG A 151 13.32 -8.50 -3.62
C ARG A 151 13.88 -8.66 -5.03
N GLU A 152 14.04 -9.89 -5.53
CA GLU A 152 14.56 -10.13 -6.89
C GLU A 152 13.69 -9.45 -7.95
N ARG A 153 12.37 -9.51 -7.80
CA ARG A 153 11.42 -8.80 -8.68
C ARG A 153 11.45 -7.29 -8.53
N MET A 154 11.59 -6.79 -7.30
CA MET A 154 11.61 -5.34 -7.01
C MET A 154 12.96 -4.68 -7.28
N HIS A 155 14.05 -5.45 -7.26
CA HIS A 155 15.42 -4.92 -7.29
C HIS A 155 15.67 -3.99 -8.48
N PRO A 156 15.29 -4.35 -9.73
CA PRO A 156 15.49 -3.47 -10.88
C PRO A 156 14.89 -2.07 -10.65
N TRP A 157 13.69 -2.02 -10.06
CA TRP A 157 12.97 -0.78 -9.79
C TRP A 157 13.57 0.03 -8.64
N LEU A 158 14.08 -0.64 -7.59
CA LEU A 158 14.73 0.08 -6.49
C LEU A 158 16.10 0.64 -6.87
N SER A 159 16.76 0.05 -7.87
CA SER A 159 18.02 0.56 -8.45
C SER A 159 17.80 1.59 -9.56
N ASP A 160 16.57 1.80 -10.01
CA ASP A 160 16.19 2.73 -11.06
C ASP A 160 15.16 3.74 -10.53
N PRO A 161 15.61 4.89 -9.99
CA PRO A 161 14.71 5.94 -9.50
C PRO A 161 13.68 6.39 -10.54
N GLY A 162 14.06 6.45 -11.83
CA GLY A 162 13.15 6.85 -12.91
C GLY A 162 12.06 5.82 -13.13
N GLY A 163 12.42 4.54 -13.18
CA GLY A 163 11.48 3.42 -13.25
C GLY A 163 10.55 3.35 -12.04
N LEU A 164 11.07 3.59 -10.83
CA LEU A 164 10.24 3.67 -9.62
C LEU A 164 9.27 4.86 -9.68
N TRP A 165 9.73 6.01 -10.15
CA TRP A 165 8.86 7.17 -10.30
C TRP A 165 7.74 6.90 -11.29
N SER A 166 8.05 6.27 -12.43
CA SER A 166 7.04 5.91 -13.43
C SER A 166 5.92 5.01 -12.86
N HIS A 167 6.20 4.16 -11.86
CA HIS A 167 5.16 3.42 -11.13
C HIS A 167 4.22 4.32 -10.35
N TYR A 168 4.79 5.29 -9.63
CA TYR A 168 4.02 6.27 -8.87
C TYR A 168 3.18 7.14 -9.81
N THR A 169 3.76 7.61 -10.92
CA THR A 169 3.02 8.38 -11.95
C THR A 169 1.82 7.60 -12.46
N ARG A 170 2.00 6.34 -12.90
CA ARG A 170 0.88 5.50 -13.36
C ARG A 170 -0.18 5.28 -12.29
N TRP A 171 0.24 5.13 -11.04
CA TRP A 171 -0.67 5.01 -9.91
C TRP A 171 -1.50 6.29 -9.72
N PHE A 172 -0.88 7.47 -9.82
CA PHE A 172 -1.57 8.74 -9.71
C PHE A 172 -2.52 9.01 -10.88
N GLU A 173 -2.11 8.71 -12.10
CA GLU A 173 -2.96 8.77 -13.29
C GLU A 173 -4.19 7.85 -13.14
N PHE A 174 -3.99 6.63 -12.63
CA PHE A 174 -5.08 5.71 -12.33
C PHE A 174 -6.07 6.28 -11.31
N LEU A 175 -5.58 6.83 -10.19
CA LEU A 175 -6.45 7.39 -9.14
C LEU A 175 -7.24 8.62 -9.62
N ASP A 176 -6.61 9.46 -10.43
CA ASP A 176 -7.25 10.63 -11.06
C ASP A 176 -8.37 10.17 -11.99
N ALA A 177 -8.09 9.22 -12.88
CA ALA A 177 -9.08 8.63 -13.77
C ALA A 177 -10.22 7.90 -13.03
N ALA A 178 -9.91 7.27 -11.89
CA ALA A 178 -10.90 6.62 -11.02
C ALA A 178 -11.76 7.62 -10.22
N GLY A 179 -11.45 8.91 -10.27
CA GLY A 179 -12.21 9.98 -9.61
C GLY A 179 -12.16 9.91 -8.08
N VAL A 180 -11.00 9.56 -7.51
CA VAL A 180 -10.81 9.53 -6.04
C VAL A 180 -11.00 10.92 -5.44
N GLU A 181 -11.87 11.02 -4.42
CA GLU A 181 -12.24 12.30 -3.79
C GLU A 181 -11.11 12.91 -2.96
N ALA A 182 -10.40 12.07 -2.21
CA ALA A 182 -9.37 12.50 -1.29
C ALA A 182 -8.10 11.67 -1.48
N HIS A 183 -7.12 12.23 -2.19
CA HIS A 183 -5.82 11.60 -2.36
C HIS A 183 -4.72 12.43 -1.70
N TRP A 184 -3.99 11.80 -0.78
CA TRP A 184 -2.86 12.41 -0.08
C TRP A 184 -1.59 11.59 -0.27
N CYS A 185 -0.46 12.26 -0.28
CA CYS A 185 0.84 11.62 -0.41
C CYS A 185 1.79 12.06 0.69
N GLY A 186 2.45 11.10 1.33
CA GLY A 186 3.31 11.36 2.49
C GLY A 186 4.57 10.52 2.49
N ARG A 187 5.67 11.14 2.94
CA ARG A 187 6.97 10.49 3.11
C ARG A 187 7.05 9.86 4.49
N THR A 188 7.28 8.55 4.59
CA THR A 188 7.17 7.90 5.90
C THR A 188 8.27 8.25 6.89
N SER A 189 9.45 8.66 6.43
CA SER A 189 10.56 9.11 7.28
C SER A 189 10.33 10.46 7.95
N ASN A 190 9.48 11.33 7.38
CA ASN A 190 9.14 12.64 7.97
C ASN A 190 7.89 12.56 8.87
N GLY A 191 7.29 11.38 8.99
CA GLY A 191 5.94 11.25 9.52
C GLY A 191 4.88 11.67 8.50
N LEU A 192 3.61 11.53 8.88
CA LEU A 192 2.48 11.83 7.99
C LEU A 192 1.88 13.23 8.19
N ALA A 193 2.42 14.00 9.13
CA ALA A 193 2.00 15.38 9.37
C ALA A 193 2.28 16.27 8.15
N ASP A 194 3.37 15.99 7.43
CA ASP A 194 3.79 16.73 6.23
C ASP A 194 3.21 16.15 4.93
N ALA A 195 2.26 15.21 5.03
CA ALA A 195 1.61 14.69 3.84
C ALA A 195 0.82 15.80 3.14
N VAL A 196 0.85 15.79 1.81
CA VAL A 196 0.23 16.83 0.97
C VAL A 196 -0.94 16.28 0.17
N PRO A 197 -1.98 17.08 -0.11
CA PRO A 197 -3.05 16.67 -1.00
C PRO A 197 -2.53 16.61 -2.44
N VAL A 198 -2.90 15.55 -3.17
CA VAL A 198 -2.57 15.36 -4.58
C VAL A 198 -3.83 15.65 -5.39
N LYS A 199 -3.80 16.73 -6.16
CA LYS A 199 -4.91 17.15 -7.03
C LYS A 199 -4.72 16.72 -8.48
N ALA A 200 -3.49 16.41 -8.87
CA ALA A 200 -3.10 15.96 -10.19
C ALA A 200 -1.82 15.12 -10.06
N PRO A 201 -1.53 14.22 -11.01
CA PRO A 201 -0.26 13.51 -11.06
C PRO A 201 0.92 14.50 -10.98
N PRO A 202 1.84 14.34 -10.02
CA PRO A 202 3.01 15.21 -9.94
C PRO A 202 3.90 15.03 -11.18
N SER A 203 4.40 16.13 -11.73
CA SER A 203 5.29 16.12 -12.90
C SER A 203 6.71 15.67 -12.56
N GLU A 204 7.12 15.80 -11.29
CA GLU A 204 8.45 15.47 -10.80
C GLU A 204 8.40 14.55 -9.58
N PRO A 205 9.45 13.73 -9.36
CA PRO A 205 9.52 12.88 -8.19
C PRO A 205 9.51 13.67 -6.88
N PHE A 206 8.85 13.16 -5.85
CA PHE A 206 8.84 13.86 -4.54
C PHE A 206 10.21 13.95 -3.85
N TRP A 207 11.21 13.22 -4.34
CA TRP A 207 12.58 13.25 -3.81
C TRP A 207 13.53 14.20 -4.56
N SER A 208 13.03 14.98 -5.52
CA SER A 208 13.83 16.04 -6.18
C SER A 208 13.74 17.41 -5.48
N ALA A 209 12.91 17.54 -4.45
CA ALA A 209 12.75 18.74 -3.61
C ALA A 209 13.50 18.58 -2.27
#